data_AF-A0A928DHX9-F1
#
_entry.id   AF-A0A928DHX9-F1
#
_cell.length_a   1.000
_cell.length_b   1.000
_cell.length_c   1.000
_cell.angle_alpha   90.00
_cell.angle_beta   90.00
_cell.angle_gamma   90.00
#
_symmetry.space_group_name_H-M   'P 1'
#
loop_
_entity.id
_entity.type
_entity.pdbx_description
1 polymer ?
#
loop_
_entity_poly.entity_id
_entity_poly.type
_entity_poly.pdbx_seq_one_letter_code
_entity_poly.pdbx_strand_id
1 'polypeptide(L)'
;MMKNIFTILLTCAATSLFALEFYVGNVGDKQPEGGYKISNCPWGRSLHYKTDLYKMRPLTTDNIVGRGGQTIEIDQNLNVGGITSIVSKLIYAKSKKINLRNSLSLELHQSKVQFDDCELKVGKHLRFTYWHKSNYGGISTVEFNNTKAEFKGSIFCIVPVHPKVEFAGFCGPNIILRGNSKVSFGFGAVIDEIFYEVPNRWKAKINFVLEDNKVPMLAFGGEAKVRGVDFEFNTRNAKNVKPGTYPLLTLTDKDSKFANAKFVLNGASYNLGDSFNLGGRNAKIVMGASPQGRDSSTANDILLIVSK
;
A
#
# COMPACT_ATOMS: atom_id res chain seq x y z
N MET A 1 29.83 -39.28 28.74
CA MET A 1 30.16 -37.90 28.28
C MET A 1 29.84 -37.62 26.79
N MET A 2 29.09 -38.50 26.08
CA MET A 2 28.77 -38.33 24.64
C MET A 2 27.33 -37.86 24.35
N LYS A 3 26.41 -37.85 25.34
CA LYS A 3 25.00 -37.46 25.13
C LYS A 3 24.76 -35.95 25.04
N ASN A 4 25.69 -35.12 25.53
CA ASN A 4 25.49 -33.66 25.58
C ASN A 4 26.06 -32.92 24.35
N ILE A 5 26.81 -33.60 23.47
CA ILE A 5 27.35 -32.99 22.24
C ILE A 5 26.31 -33.05 21.10
N PHE A 6 25.43 -34.06 21.08
CA PHE A 6 24.38 -34.18 20.06
C PHE A 6 23.27 -33.12 20.20
N THR A 7 22.99 -32.65 21.42
CA THR A 7 21.96 -31.63 21.66
C THR A 7 22.43 -30.22 21.29
N ILE A 8 23.74 -29.96 21.31
CA ILE A 8 24.33 -28.65 20.94
C ILE A 8 24.45 -28.50 19.41
N LEU A 9 24.54 -29.60 18.65
CA LEU A 9 24.53 -29.57 17.18
C LEU A 9 23.12 -29.40 16.57
N LEU A 10 22.05 -29.71 17.32
CA LEU A 10 20.66 -29.51 16.89
C LEU A 10 20.14 -28.08 17.14
N THR A 11 20.77 -27.32 18.04
CA THR A 11 20.41 -25.91 18.31
C THR A 11 21.14 -24.90 17.41
N CYS A 12 22.16 -25.32 16.67
CA CYS A 12 22.82 -24.49 15.65
C CYS A 12 22.20 -24.60 14.24
N ALA A 13 21.16 -25.44 14.07
CA ALA A 13 20.38 -25.52 12.83
C ALA A 13 19.21 -24.52 12.77
N ALA A 14 19.09 -23.62 13.76
CA ALA A 14 18.42 -22.34 13.58
C ALA A 14 19.31 -21.43 12.70
N THR A 15 19.62 -21.90 11.50
CA THR A 15 20.08 -21.03 10.43
C THR A 15 18.96 -20.01 10.28
N SER A 16 19.26 -18.77 10.62
CA SER A 16 18.60 -17.63 10.01
C SER A 16 18.83 -17.79 8.51
N LEU A 17 17.96 -18.57 7.84
CA LEU A 17 17.89 -18.63 6.39
C LEU A 17 17.76 -17.17 5.95
N PHE A 18 18.87 -16.62 5.47
CA PHE A 18 18.91 -15.27 4.94
C PHE A 18 17.87 -15.24 3.82
N ALA A 19 16.86 -14.39 3.98
CA ALA A 19 15.84 -14.22 2.97
C ALA A 19 16.52 -13.85 1.66
N LEU A 20 16.40 -14.71 0.65
CA LEU A 20 16.96 -14.43 -0.66
C LEU A 20 16.07 -13.43 -1.39
N GLU A 21 16.68 -12.67 -2.29
CA GLU A 21 15.95 -11.81 -3.23
C GLU A 21 15.84 -12.52 -4.57
N PHE A 22 14.60 -12.74 -4.99
CA PHE A 22 14.23 -13.33 -6.27
C PHE A 22 13.73 -12.22 -7.19
N TYR A 23 14.51 -11.94 -8.23
CA TYR A 23 14.15 -10.90 -9.18
C TYR A 23 13.35 -11.51 -10.34
N VAL A 24 12.25 -10.86 -10.70
CA VAL A 24 11.44 -11.31 -11.84
C VAL A 24 12.22 -11.10 -13.14
N GLY A 25 12.41 -12.17 -13.92
CA GLY A 25 13.23 -12.16 -15.12
C GLY A 25 14.71 -11.88 -14.86
N ASN A 26 15.47 -11.80 -15.95
CA ASN A 26 16.89 -11.47 -15.93
C ASN A 26 17.15 -10.07 -16.50
N VAL A 27 18.31 -9.51 -16.18
CA VAL A 27 18.72 -8.21 -16.72
C VAL A 27 18.95 -8.32 -18.23
N GLY A 28 18.37 -7.39 -18.99
CA GLY A 28 18.50 -7.29 -20.44
C GLY A 28 17.62 -8.25 -21.24
N ASP A 29 16.92 -9.17 -20.58
CA ASP A 29 15.99 -10.07 -21.28
C ASP A 29 14.70 -9.33 -21.66
N LYS A 30 14.19 -9.61 -22.86
CA LYS A 30 12.90 -9.06 -23.31
C LYS A 30 11.78 -9.66 -22.48
N GLN A 31 10.89 -8.82 -21.96
CA GLN A 31 9.70 -9.29 -21.27
C GLN A 31 8.83 -10.13 -22.23
N PRO A 32 8.27 -11.27 -21.78
CA PRO A 32 7.27 -12.02 -22.55
C PRO A 32 6.05 -11.16 -22.90
N GLU A 33 5.39 -11.52 -23.99
CA GLU A 33 4.08 -10.96 -24.33
C GLU A 33 3.09 -11.24 -23.18
N GLY A 34 2.40 -10.19 -22.70
CA GLY A 34 1.52 -10.28 -21.53
C GLY A 34 2.21 -10.20 -20.16
N GLY A 35 3.55 -10.22 -20.09
CA GLY A 35 4.30 -10.12 -18.83
C GLY A 35 4.70 -11.45 -18.21
N TYR A 36 5.30 -11.39 -17.02
CA TYR A 36 5.71 -12.57 -16.26
C TYR A 36 4.57 -13.05 -15.37
N LYS A 37 4.43 -14.37 -15.23
CA LYS A 37 3.55 -14.98 -14.23
C LYS A 37 4.38 -15.61 -13.13
N ILE A 38 4.00 -15.43 -11.86
CA ILE A 38 4.76 -15.96 -10.72
C ILE A 38 4.92 -17.49 -10.81
N SER A 39 3.93 -18.20 -11.34
CA SER A 39 3.96 -19.67 -11.46
C SER A 39 5.05 -20.22 -12.39
N ASN A 40 5.51 -19.45 -13.38
CA ASN A 40 6.50 -19.86 -14.38
C ASN A 40 7.62 -18.84 -14.60
N CYS A 41 7.77 -17.89 -13.68
CA CYS A 41 8.76 -16.84 -13.79
C CYS A 41 10.19 -17.41 -13.78
N PRO A 42 11.06 -17.01 -14.74
CA PRO A 42 12.50 -17.19 -14.59
C PRO A 42 13.00 -16.23 -13.51
N TRP A 43 13.67 -16.76 -12.49
CA TRP A 43 14.09 -15.99 -11.32
C TRP A 43 15.56 -15.56 -11.42
N GLY A 44 15.81 -14.28 -11.62
CA GLY A 44 17.17 -13.71 -11.57
C GLY A 44 17.68 -13.51 -10.14
N ARG A 45 19.00 -13.32 -10.00
CA ARG A 45 19.70 -13.20 -8.70
C ARG A 45 20.21 -11.80 -8.39
N SER A 46 20.26 -10.91 -9.38
CA SER A 46 20.80 -9.55 -9.22
C SER A 46 19.91 -8.53 -9.88
N LEU A 47 19.64 -7.40 -9.23
CA LEU A 47 18.94 -6.27 -9.83
C LEU A 47 19.69 -5.66 -11.04
N HIS A 48 21.02 -5.63 -10.99
CA HIS A 48 21.84 -4.74 -11.82
C HIS A 48 22.56 -5.43 -12.98
N TYR A 49 22.87 -6.73 -12.85
CA TYR A 49 23.64 -7.45 -13.85
C TYR A 49 22.96 -8.76 -14.24
N LYS A 50 23.26 -9.23 -15.45
CA LYS A 50 22.77 -10.53 -15.92
C LYS A 50 23.44 -11.63 -15.10
N THR A 51 22.64 -12.53 -14.55
CA THR A 51 23.14 -13.67 -13.75
C THR A 51 22.56 -14.97 -14.27
N ASP A 52 23.11 -16.09 -13.83
CA ASP A 52 22.37 -17.36 -13.92
C ASP A 52 21.04 -17.25 -13.17
N LEU A 53 20.02 -17.95 -13.67
CA LEU A 53 18.73 -18.02 -13.00
C LEU A 53 18.83 -18.90 -11.75
N TYR A 54 18.01 -18.62 -10.74
CA TYR A 54 17.75 -19.60 -9.69
C TYR A 54 17.08 -20.84 -10.28
N LYS A 55 17.52 -22.02 -9.84
CA LYS A 55 16.90 -23.32 -10.18
C LYS A 55 15.75 -23.68 -9.23
N MET A 56 15.41 -22.77 -8.32
CA MET A 56 14.38 -22.95 -7.30
C MET A 56 13.38 -21.79 -7.35
N ARG A 57 12.24 -21.97 -6.69
CA ARG A 57 11.21 -20.93 -6.53
C ARG A 57 11.38 -20.20 -5.20
N PRO A 58 10.90 -18.95 -5.08
CA PRO A 58 10.88 -18.24 -3.80
C PRO A 58 10.12 -19.04 -2.74
N LEU A 59 10.69 -19.12 -1.54
CA LEU A 59 10.06 -19.73 -0.37
C LEU A 59 9.41 -18.67 0.51
N THR A 60 8.79 -19.12 1.60
CA THR A 60 8.01 -18.29 2.54
C THR A 60 8.81 -17.19 3.23
N THR A 61 10.14 -17.28 3.23
CA THR A 61 11.05 -16.27 3.81
C THR A 61 11.58 -15.28 2.80
N ASP A 62 11.49 -15.60 1.51
CA ASP A 62 12.21 -14.90 0.45
C ASP A 62 11.43 -13.71 -0.11
N ASN A 63 12.12 -12.74 -0.69
CA ASN A 63 11.49 -11.55 -1.24
C ASN A 63 11.43 -11.64 -2.76
N ILE A 64 10.28 -11.32 -3.33
CA ILE A 64 10.10 -11.17 -4.77
C ILE A 64 10.31 -9.70 -5.13
N VAL A 65 11.15 -9.43 -6.11
CA VAL A 65 11.47 -8.07 -6.56
C VAL A 65 11.10 -7.93 -8.04
N GLY A 66 10.12 -7.06 -8.32
CA GLY A 66 9.79 -6.65 -9.68
C GLY A 66 10.76 -5.60 -10.19
N ARG A 67 11.31 -5.79 -11.38
CA ARG A 67 12.28 -4.87 -11.99
C ARG A 67 11.60 -3.79 -12.82
N GLY A 68 12.40 -2.78 -13.17
CA GLY A 68 11.99 -1.66 -14.01
C GLY A 68 11.24 -2.07 -15.27
N GLY A 69 10.08 -1.45 -15.49
CA GLY A 69 9.26 -1.63 -16.70
C GLY A 69 8.48 -2.95 -16.79
N GLN A 70 8.66 -3.87 -15.84
CA GLN A 70 8.03 -5.19 -15.93
C GLN A 70 6.55 -5.20 -15.55
N THR A 71 5.77 -6.01 -16.26
CA THR A 71 4.42 -6.45 -15.85
C THR A 71 4.50 -7.85 -15.25
N ILE A 72 3.90 -8.03 -14.07
CA ILE A 72 4.02 -9.23 -13.24
C ILE A 72 2.62 -9.63 -12.72
N GLU A 73 2.17 -10.82 -13.09
CA GLU A 73 0.92 -11.42 -12.61
C GLU A 73 1.20 -12.41 -11.49
N ILE A 74 0.59 -12.19 -10.32
CA ILE A 74 0.47 -13.18 -9.26
C ILE A 74 -0.72 -14.08 -9.60
N ASP A 75 -0.45 -15.08 -10.43
CA ASP A 75 -1.45 -15.99 -11.02
C ASP A 75 -1.82 -17.18 -10.12
N GLN A 76 -1.18 -17.29 -8.95
CA GLN A 76 -1.42 -18.31 -7.93
C GLN A 76 -1.46 -17.69 -6.53
N ASN A 77 -2.00 -18.43 -5.55
CA ASN A 77 -1.87 -18.02 -4.16
C ASN A 77 -0.39 -17.94 -3.79
N LEU A 78 -0.02 -16.93 -3.01
CA LEU A 78 1.37 -16.59 -2.77
C LEU A 78 1.66 -16.55 -1.26
N ASN A 79 2.76 -17.18 -0.86
CA ASN A 79 3.28 -17.13 0.50
C ASN A 79 4.80 -16.93 0.46
N VAL A 80 5.24 -15.70 0.71
CA VAL A 80 6.64 -15.27 0.59
C VAL A 80 7.02 -14.29 1.69
N GLY A 81 8.31 -13.99 1.81
CA GLY A 81 8.84 -12.97 2.70
C GLY A 81 8.27 -11.59 2.41
N GLY A 82 8.28 -11.17 1.15
CA GLY A 82 7.82 -9.84 0.76
C GLY A 82 7.74 -9.65 -0.73
N ILE A 83 7.13 -8.55 -1.14
CA ILE A 83 7.09 -8.10 -2.52
C ILE A 83 7.64 -6.68 -2.57
N THR A 84 8.58 -6.44 -3.47
CA THR A 84 9.15 -5.12 -3.72
C THR A 84 8.95 -4.74 -5.19
N SER A 85 8.34 -3.57 -5.44
CA SER A 85 8.30 -2.96 -6.77
C SER A 85 9.43 -1.93 -6.91
N ILE A 86 10.41 -2.21 -7.77
CA ILE A 86 11.49 -1.30 -8.15
C ILE A 86 11.21 -0.85 -9.59
N VAL A 87 10.51 0.28 -9.74
CA VAL A 87 10.14 0.86 -11.04
C VAL A 87 9.33 -0.10 -11.93
N SER A 88 8.68 -1.12 -11.35
CA SER A 88 7.89 -2.06 -12.15
C SER A 88 6.69 -1.37 -12.78
N LYS A 89 6.31 -1.76 -14.00
CA LYS A 89 5.15 -1.17 -14.67
C LYS A 89 3.87 -1.53 -13.93
N LEU A 90 3.70 -2.81 -13.62
CA LEU A 90 2.52 -3.32 -12.94
C LEU A 90 2.82 -4.65 -12.24
N ILE A 91 2.53 -4.76 -10.95
CA ILE A 91 2.36 -6.05 -10.25
C ILE A 91 0.88 -6.20 -9.95
N TYR A 92 0.24 -7.27 -10.39
CA TYR A 92 -1.19 -7.45 -10.15
C TYR A 92 -1.58 -8.86 -9.74
N ALA A 93 -2.68 -8.97 -9.00
CA ALA A 93 -3.29 -10.23 -8.64
C ALA A 93 -4.82 -10.11 -8.70
N LYS A 94 -5.49 -11.19 -9.11
CA LYS A 94 -6.95 -11.29 -9.08
C LYS A 94 -7.43 -12.56 -8.40
N SER A 95 -8.33 -12.42 -7.43
CA SER A 95 -8.96 -13.55 -6.72
C SER A 95 -7.95 -14.50 -6.06
N LYS A 96 -6.88 -13.94 -5.49
CA LYS A 96 -5.80 -14.68 -4.82
C LYS A 96 -5.72 -14.39 -3.32
N LYS A 97 -5.18 -15.37 -2.59
CA LYS A 97 -4.71 -15.21 -1.22
C LYS A 97 -3.20 -14.96 -1.23
N ILE A 98 -2.78 -13.84 -0.66
CA ILE A 98 -1.38 -13.41 -0.63
C ILE A 98 -0.96 -13.18 0.81
N ASN A 99 0.02 -13.96 1.26
CA ASN A 99 0.61 -13.85 2.60
C ASN A 99 2.06 -13.41 2.46
N LEU A 100 2.37 -12.25 3.02
CA LEU A 100 3.72 -11.69 3.07
C LEU A 100 4.19 -11.73 4.53
N ARG A 101 5.27 -12.47 4.83
CA ARG A 101 5.81 -12.53 6.20
C ARG A 101 6.31 -11.17 6.69
N ASN A 102 6.86 -10.36 5.79
CA ASN A 102 7.43 -9.04 6.05
C ASN A 102 6.56 -7.95 5.41
N SER A 103 6.95 -7.40 4.26
CA SER A 103 6.38 -6.15 3.74
C SER A 103 5.95 -6.25 2.29
N LEU A 104 5.01 -5.38 1.94
CA LEU A 104 4.84 -4.89 0.58
C LEU A 104 5.60 -3.56 0.48
N SER A 105 6.53 -3.46 -0.46
CA SER A 105 7.39 -2.27 -0.62
C SER A 105 7.30 -1.76 -2.05
N LEU A 106 7.22 -0.45 -2.21
CA LEU A 106 7.26 0.19 -3.51
C LEU A 106 8.28 1.34 -3.48
N GLU A 107 9.11 1.41 -4.50
CA GLU A 107 9.95 2.58 -4.69
C GLU A 107 9.12 3.76 -5.23
N LEU A 108 9.46 4.99 -4.86
CA LEU A 108 8.79 6.23 -5.27
C LEU A 108 9.13 6.62 -6.72
N HIS A 109 8.74 5.73 -7.62
CA HIS A 109 8.74 5.89 -9.06
C HIS A 109 7.36 5.57 -9.61
N GLN A 110 7.11 5.95 -10.86
CA GLN A 110 5.89 5.58 -11.55
C GLN A 110 5.79 4.05 -11.64
N SER A 111 4.95 3.48 -10.79
CA SER A 111 4.71 2.05 -10.70
C SER A 111 3.32 1.80 -10.10
N LYS A 112 2.78 0.61 -10.36
CA LYS A 112 1.48 0.21 -9.84
C LYS A 112 1.53 -1.21 -9.27
N VAL A 113 1.02 -1.38 -8.05
CA VAL A 113 0.67 -2.68 -7.49
C VAL A 113 -0.84 -2.72 -7.31
N GLN A 114 -1.52 -3.71 -7.89
CA GLN A 114 -2.99 -3.80 -7.90
C GLN A 114 -3.48 -5.16 -7.40
N PHE A 115 -4.45 -5.14 -6.50
CA PHE A 115 -5.09 -6.34 -5.98
C PHE A 115 -6.60 -6.27 -6.22
N ASP A 116 -7.12 -7.21 -7.00
CA ASP A 116 -8.54 -7.32 -7.36
C ASP A 116 -9.17 -8.54 -6.69
N ASP A 117 -10.21 -8.33 -5.88
CA ASP A 117 -10.93 -9.41 -5.18
C ASP A 117 -10.01 -10.34 -4.36
N CYS A 118 -8.98 -9.78 -3.73
CA CYS A 118 -7.94 -10.52 -3.02
C CYS A 118 -8.13 -10.55 -1.50
N GLU A 119 -7.42 -11.49 -0.85
CA GLU A 119 -7.16 -11.48 0.59
C GLU A 119 -5.65 -11.34 0.82
N LEU A 120 -5.23 -10.22 1.42
CA LEU A 120 -3.84 -9.92 1.75
C LEU A 120 -3.60 -9.96 3.25
N LYS A 121 -2.55 -10.67 3.67
CA LYS A 121 -2.00 -10.61 5.04
C LYS A 121 -0.53 -10.27 4.97
N VAL A 122 -0.13 -9.17 5.60
CA VAL A 122 1.24 -8.66 5.59
C VAL A 122 1.74 -8.55 7.03
N GLY A 123 2.78 -9.29 7.36
CA GLY A 123 3.29 -9.42 8.72
C GLY A 123 3.97 -8.18 9.28
N LYS A 124 4.28 -7.19 8.43
CA LYS A 124 4.86 -5.89 8.79
C LYS A 124 4.19 -4.77 7.96
N HIS A 125 4.99 -3.97 7.27
CA HIS A 125 4.60 -2.66 6.76
C HIS A 125 4.19 -2.66 5.30
N LEU A 126 3.37 -1.67 4.93
CA LEU A 126 3.38 -1.10 3.59
C LEU A 126 4.46 -0.02 3.55
N ARG A 127 5.46 -0.18 2.68
CA ARG A 127 6.61 0.74 2.59
C ARG A 127 6.65 1.44 1.25
N PHE A 128 6.86 2.74 1.30
CA PHE A 128 7.25 3.57 0.19
C PHE A 128 8.64 4.13 0.47
N THR A 129 9.57 3.94 -0.46
CA THR A 129 10.97 4.35 -0.27
C THR A 129 11.47 5.12 -1.46
N TYR A 130 12.31 6.11 -1.21
CA TYR A 130 13.03 6.82 -2.26
C TYR A 130 14.52 6.55 -2.16
N TRP A 131 15.16 6.15 -3.26
CA TRP A 131 16.60 6.00 -3.31
C TRP A 131 17.27 7.37 -3.41
N HIS A 132 18.05 7.76 -2.40
CA HIS A 132 18.64 9.10 -2.29
C HIS A 132 19.53 9.54 -3.46
N LYS A 133 20.07 8.61 -4.26
CA LYS A 133 20.87 8.92 -5.47
C LYS A 133 20.05 8.90 -6.77
N SER A 134 18.75 8.64 -6.68
CA SER A 134 17.89 8.72 -7.85
C SER A 134 17.77 10.17 -8.32
N ASN A 135 17.84 10.35 -9.64
CA ASN A 135 17.59 11.63 -10.33
C ASN A 135 16.17 11.69 -10.93
N TYR A 136 15.34 10.70 -10.66
CA TYR A 136 13.98 10.58 -11.15
C TYR A 136 13.05 10.13 -10.02
N GLY A 137 11.78 10.52 -10.12
CA GLY A 137 10.76 10.22 -9.12
C GLY A 137 9.41 10.12 -9.80
N GLY A 138 8.42 9.60 -9.08
CA GLY A 138 7.06 9.54 -9.58
C GLY A 138 6.06 9.07 -8.55
N ILE A 139 4.79 9.02 -8.96
CA ILE A 139 3.73 8.52 -8.11
C ILE A 139 3.73 6.99 -8.13
N SER A 140 3.96 6.41 -6.96
CA SER A 140 3.94 4.97 -6.74
C SER A 140 2.59 4.56 -6.19
N THR A 141 1.84 3.75 -6.94
CA THR A 141 0.44 3.45 -6.64
C THR A 141 0.28 2.04 -6.07
N VAL A 142 -0.42 1.91 -4.96
CA VAL A 142 -1.01 0.65 -4.52
C VAL A 142 -2.54 0.77 -4.58
N GLU A 143 -3.19 -0.12 -5.31
CA GLU A 143 -4.63 -0.12 -5.51
C GLU A 143 -5.26 -1.43 -5.00
N PHE A 144 -6.26 -1.28 -4.14
CA PHE A 144 -7.08 -2.36 -3.60
C PHE A 144 -8.49 -2.22 -4.16
N ASN A 145 -8.93 -3.21 -4.93
CA ASN A 145 -10.25 -3.27 -5.55
C ASN A 145 -11.02 -4.45 -4.97
N ASN A 146 -12.12 -4.18 -4.27
CA ASN A 146 -12.88 -5.18 -3.51
C ASN A 146 -12.00 -6.12 -2.66
N THR A 147 -10.86 -5.63 -2.18
CA THR A 147 -9.82 -6.44 -1.55
C THR A 147 -9.80 -6.21 -0.04
N LYS A 148 -9.62 -7.29 0.72
CA LYS A 148 -9.34 -7.22 2.16
C LYS A 148 -7.84 -7.33 2.37
N ALA A 149 -7.22 -6.32 2.95
CA ALA A 149 -5.80 -6.32 3.27
C ALA A 149 -5.54 -5.99 4.74
N GLU A 150 -4.79 -6.84 5.42
CA GLU A 150 -4.40 -6.66 6.80
C GLU A 150 -2.88 -6.56 6.89
N PHE A 151 -2.39 -5.42 7.36
CA PHE A 151 -0.99 -5.17 7.66
C PHE A 151 -0.83 -5.19 9.17
N LYS A 152 0.04 -6.04 9.71
CA LYS A 152 0.35 -6.02 11.15
C LYS A 152 1.19 -4.80 11.54
N GLY A 153 1.88 -4.18 10.58
CA GLY A 153 2.71 -2.99 10.75
C GLY A 153 2.00 -1.67 10.44
N SER A 154 2.80 -0.61 10.33
CA SER A 154 2.42 0.73 9.86
C SER A 154 2.50 0.92 8.33
N ILE A 155 1.97 2.04 7.84
CA ILE A 155 2.44 2.65 6.59
C ILE A 155 3.72 3.44 6.88
N PHE A 156 4.74 3.27 6.04
CA PHE A 156 5.96 4.05 6.07
C PHE A 156 6.23 4.69 4.72
N CYS A 157 6.44 6.00 4.70
CA CYS A 157 6.98 6.71 3.56
C CYS A 157 8.06 7.67 4.05
N ILE A 158 9.33 7.31 3.86
CA ILE A 158 10.49 8.10 4.29
C ILE A 158 11.29 8.46 3.03
N VAL A 159 11.62 9.74 2.89
CA VAL A 159 12.31 10.28 1.72
C VAL A 159 13.68 10.81 2.17
N PRO A 160 14.74 9.98 2.14
CA PRO A 160 16.05 10.34 2.65
C PRO A 160 16.81 11.23 1.64
N VAL A 161 16.27 12.39 1.27
CA VAL A 161 16.86 13.29 0.27
C VAL A 161 17.23 14.64 0.84
N HIS A 162 18.30 15.20 0.28
CA HIS A 162 18.58 16.62 0.40
C HIS A 162 17.59 17.41 -0.49
N PRO A 163 17.08 18.59 -0.10
CA PRO A 163 16.02 19.34 -0.78
C PRO A 163 16.27 19.79 -2.24
N LYS A 164 17.39 19.39 -2.86
CA LYS A 164 17.81 19.82 -4.21
C LYS A 164 17.39 18.86 -5.33
N VAL A 165 16.68 17.78 -5.05
CA VAL A 165 16.24 16.88 -6.13
C VAL A 165 15.04 17.50 -6.85
N GLU A 166 15.19 17.71 -8.16
CA GLU A 166 14.15 18.22 -9.04
C GLU A 166 13.62 17.10 -9.93
N PHE A 167 12.31 17.05 -10.10
CA PHE A 167 11.65 16.12 -11.01
C PHE A 167 10.68 16.90 -11.89
N ALA A 168 10.39 16.36 -13.09
CA ALA A 168 9.45 16.97 -14.02
C ALA A 168 7.97 16.91 -13.54
N GLY A 169 7.67 16.22 -12.43
CA GLY A 169 6.31 16.07 -11.91
C GLY A 169 6.27 15.67 -10.43
N PHE A 170 5.07 15.38 -9.94
CA PHE A 170 4.87 14.98 -8.54
C PHE A 170 5.43 13.59 -8.24
N CYS A 171 6.03 13.44 -7.06
CA CYS A 171 6.57 12.20 -6.53
C CYS A 171 5.90 11.85 -5.20
N GLY A 172 5.65 10.57 -4.94
CA GLY A 172 5.09 10.16 -3.65
C GLY A 172 4.12 8.98 -3.70
N PRO A 173 3.62 8.58 -2.53
CA PRO A 173 2.73 7.42 -2.41
C PRO A 173 1.31 7.77 -2.84
N ASN A 174 0.66 6.82 -3.51
CA ASN A 174 -0.74 6.92 -3.87
C ASN A 174 -1.45 5.62 -3.50
N ILE A 175 -2.27 5.68 -2.45
CA ILE A 175 -3.02 4.52 -1.95
C ILE A 175 -4.45 4.67 -2.44
N ILE A 176 -4.97 3.66 -3.14
CA ILE A 176 -6.34 3.66 -3.68
C ILE A 176 -7.11 2.51 -3.06
N LEU A 177 -8.25 2.81 -2.47
CA LEU A 177 -9.21 1.83 -1.97
C LEU A 177 -10.50 2.00 -2.77
N ARG A 178 -10.93 0.94 -3.46
CA ARG A 178 -12.10 0.95 -4.34
C ARG A 178 -13.14 -0.09 -3.95
N GLY A 179 -14.40 0.27 -4.12
CA GLY A 179 -15.54 -0.64 -3.95
C GLY A 179 -15.62 -1.11 -2.50
N ASN A 180 -15.65 -2.43 -2.29
CA ASN A 180 -15.78 -3.02 -0.94
C ASN A 180 -14.42 -3.27 -0.26
N SER A 181 -13.38 -2.54 -0.64
CA SER A 181 -12.04 -2.76 -0.09
C SER A 181 -11.98 -2.37 1.39
N LYS A 182 -11.31 -3.21 2.18
CA LYS A 182 -11.08 -2.99 3.61
C LYS A 182 -9.61 -3.19 3.91
N VAL A 183 -8.93 -2.10 4.25
CA VAL A 183 -7.50 -2.11 4.55
C VAL A 183 -7.29 -1.70 6.00
N SER A 184 -6.53 -2.49 6.75
CA SER A 184 -6.19 -2.16 8.14
C SER A 184 -4.71 -2.28 8.40
N PHE A 185 -4.20 -1.38 9.22
CA PHE A 185 -2.85 -1.37 9.76
C PHE A 185 -2.92 -1.60 11.27
N GLY A 186 -2.15 -2.55 11.79
CA GLY A 186 -2.12 -2.89 13.21
C GLY A 186 -1.50 -1.77 14.06
N PHE A 187 -0.63 -0.97 13.45
CA PHE A 187 -0.11 0.28 14.01
C PHE A 187 -0.65 1.46 13.20
N GLY A 188 0.07 2.58 13.17
CA GLY A 188 -0.37 3.80 12.49
C GLY A 188 0.34 4.08 11.16
N ALA A 189 0.68 5.34 10.95
CA ALA A 189 1.31 5.82 9.74
C ALA A 189 2.42 6.83 10.07
N VAL A 190 3.53 6.71 9.35
CA VAL A 190 4.63 7.69 9.35
C VAL A 190 4.90 8.07 7.91
N ILE A 191 4.58 9.32 7.57
CA ILE A 191 4.81 9.93 6.26
C ILE A 191 5.69 11.15 6.52
N ASP A 192 6.80 11.21 5.78
CA ASP A 192 7.84 12.24 5.90
C ASP A 192 7.27 13.68 5.87
N GLU A 193 7.92 14.63 6.54
CA GLU A 193 7.44 16.02 6.55
C GLU A 193 7.68 16.73 5.21
N ILE A 194 8.54 16.20 4.34
CA ILE A 194 8.82 16.75 3.01
C ILE A 194 7.57 16.93 2.15
N PHE A 195 6.53 16.11 2.35
CA PHE A 195 5.23 16.21 1.67
C PHE A 195 4.48 17.49 2.03
N TYR A 196 4.70 18.00 3.23
CA TYR A 196 4.19 19.29 3.69
C TYR A 196 5.13 20.45 3.34
N GLU A 197 6.45 20.25 3.44
CA GLU A 197 7.44 21.31 3.21
C GLU A 197 7.60 21.67 1.73
N VAL A 198 7.47 20.69 0.83
CA VAL A 198 7.68 20.87 -0.62
C VAL A 198 6.49 20.26 -1.42
N PRO A 199 5.26 20.74 -1.20
CA PRO A 199 4.02 20.13 -1.73
C PRO A 199 3.83 20.33 -3.25
N ASN A 200 4.66 21.17 -3.87
CA ASN A 200 4.74 21.34 -5.31
C ASN A 200 5.56 20.23 -6.00
N ARG A 201 6.29 19.41 -5.24
CA ARG A 201 7.07 18.27 -5.76
C ARG A 201 6.64 16.95 -5.15
N TRP A 202 6.36 16.94 -3.86
CA TRP A 202 5.99 15.74 -3.13
C TRP A 202 4.50 15.71 -2.84
N LYS A 203 3.84 14.60 -3.14
CA LYS A 203 2.42 14.38 -2.85
C LYS A 203 2.18 12.99 -2.29
N ALA A 204 1.59 12.94 -1.10
CA ALA A 204 1.08 11.71 -0.52
C ALA A 204 -0.44 11.72 -0.61
N LYS A 205 -1.01 10.67 -1.20
CA LYS A 205 -2.44 10.59 -1.53
C LYS A 205 -3.09 9.34 -0.98
N ILE A 206 -4.29 9.50 -0.43
CA ILE A 206 -5.18 8.41 -0.05
C ILE A 206 -6.52 8.63 -0.76
N ASN A 207 -6.93 7.68 -1.59
CA ASN A 207 -8.09 7.79 -2.45
C ASN A 207 -9.14 6.76 -2.06
N PHE A 208 -10.35 7.24 -1.84
CA PHE A 208 -11.53 6.42 -1.61
C PHE A 208 -12.41 6.48 -2.86
N VAL A 209 -12.55 5.35 -3.55
CA VAL A 209 -13.38 5.24 -4.75
C VAL A 209 -14.60 4.40 -4.44
N LEU A 210 -15.74 5.07 -4.31
CA LEU A 210 -17.02 4.43 -4.02
C LEU A 210 -17.63 3.90 -5.32
N GLU A 211 -18.17 2.69 -5.27
CA GLU A 211 -18.77 2.03 -6.43
C GLU A 211 -20.09 1.38 -6.04
N ASP A 212 -21.14 1.70 -6.80
CA ASP A 212 -22.50 1.22 -6.58
C ASP A 212 -23.01 1.47 -5.15
N ASN A 213 -23.11 0.42 -4.32
CA ASN A 213 -23.52 0.47 -2.92
C ASN A 213 -22.35 0.22 -1.93
N LYS A 214 -21.11 0.19 -2.43
CA LYS A 214 -19.91 -0.20 -1.68
C LYS A 214 -19.10 1.03 -1.28
N VAL A 215 -18.74 1.08 0.00
CA VAL A 215 -17.92 2.14 0.58
C VAL A 215 -16.61 1.51 1.09
N PRO A 216 -15.44 1.92 0.58
CA PRO A 216 -14.16 1.40 1.04
C PRO A 216 -13.79 1.97 2.41
N MET A 217 -12.96 1.23 3.15
CA MET A 217 -12.56 1.60 4.51
C MET A 217 -11.07 1.38 4.73
N LEU A 218 -10.44 2.35 5.40
CA LEU A 218 -9.08 2.31 5.93
C LEU A 218 -9.11 2.39 7.47
N ALA A 219 -8.29 1.61 8.16
CA ALA A 219 -8.15 1.70 9.61
C ALA A 219 -6.70 1.67 10.08
N PHE A 220 -6.39 2.45 11.11
CA PHE A 220 -5.11 2.45 11.82
C PHE A 220 -5.32 2.08 13.28
N GLY A 221 -4.64 1.01 13.72
CA GLY A 221 -4.70 0.44 15.06
C GLY A 221 -3.78 1.12 16.08
N GLY A 222 -2.91 2.03 15.64
CA GLY A 222 -2.04 2.85 16.50
C GLY A 222 -1.87 4.26 15.95
N GLU A 223 -1.01 5.06 16.60
CA GLU A 223 -0.84 6.49 16.30
C GLU A 223 -0.50 6.79 14.83
N ALA A 224 -1.36 7.54 14.15
CA ALA A 224 -1.12 8.10 12.83
C ALA A 224 -0.93 9.62 12.93
N LYS A 225 0.32 10.07 12.82
CA LYS A 225 0.68 11.49 12.72
C LYS A 225 1.15 11.78 11.32
N VAL A 226 0.27 12.42 10.55
CA VAL A 226 0.50 12.64 9.12
C VAL A 226 0.23 14.09 8.78
N ARG A 227 1.15 14.68 8.01
CA ARG A 227 1.07 16.07 7.54
C ARG A 227 1.12 16.11 6.02
N GLY A 228 0.36 17.03 5.41
CA GLY A 228 0.43 17.28 3.97
C GLY A 228 -0.05 16.11 3.10
N VAL A 229 -1.05 15.36 3.57
CA VAL A 229 -1.71 14.31 2.78
C VAL A 229 -2.98 14.84 2.12
N ASP A 230 -3.15 14.45 0.86
CA ASP A 230 -4.36 14.69 0.09
C ASP A 230 -5.30 13.48 0.25
N PHE A 231 -6.51 13.73 0.75
CA PHE A 231 -7.60 12.77 0.78
C PHE A 231 -8.53 13.02 -0.41
N GLU A 232 -8.59 12.07 -1.33
CA GLU A 232 -9.45 12.17 -2.51
C GLU A 232 -10.64 11.21 -2.39
N PHE A 233 -11.84 11.72 -2.67
CA PHE A 233 -13.07 10.97 -2.64
C PHE A 233 -13.69 10.97 -4.04
N ASN A 234 -13.82 9.80 -4.64
CA ASN A 234 -14.50 9.64 -5.92
C ASN A 234 -15.83 8.92 -5.69
N THR A 235 -16.92 9.65 -5.90
CA THR A 235 -18.28 9.19 -5.63
C THR A 235 -19.13 9.07 -6.90
N ARG A 236 -18.57 9.39 -8.08
CA ARG A 236 -19.32 9.44 -9.35
C ARG A 236 -20.03 8.13 -9.70
N ASN A 237 -19.43 7.00 -9.33
CA ASN A 237 -19.95 5.67 -9.65
C ASN A 237 -20.77 5.06 -8.51
N ALA A 238 -21.02 5.80 -7.43
CA ALA A 238 -21.82 5.35 -6.30
C ALA A 238 -23.27 5.79 -6.47
N LYS A 239 -24.19 4.81 -6.57
CA LYS A 239 -25.61 5.05 -6.88
C LYS A 239 -26.55 4.52 -5.82
N ASN A 240 -26.21 3.42 -5.16
CA ASN A 240 -27.12 2.65 -4.30
C ASN A 240 -26.67 2.59 -2.84
N VAL A 241 -25.82 3.53 -2.40
CA VAL A 241 -25.39 3.64 -1.00
C VAL A 241 -26.59 3.98 -0.13
N LYS A 242 -26.89 3.13 0.86
CA LYS A 242 -28.03 3.30 1.77
C LYS A 242 -27.80 4.50 2.71
N PRO A 243 -28.87 5.09 3.30
CA PRO A 243 -28.71 6.09 4.33
C PRO A 243 -27.96 5.52 5.54
N GLY A 244 -27.09 6.32 6.14
CA GLY A 244 -26.27 5.90 7.28
C GLY A 244 -24.94 6.62 7.36
N THR A 245 -24.16 6.23 8.36
CA THR A 245 -22.79 6.72 8.60
C THR A 245 -21.80 5.61 8.28
N TYR A 246 -20.84 5.90 7.41
CA TYR A 246 -19.84 4.95 6.93
C TYR A 246 -18.44 5.47 7.26
N PRO A 247 -17.60 4.71 7.98
CA PRO A 247 -16.21 5.09 8.17
C PRO A 247 -15.44 4.91 6.87
N LEU A 248 -14.86 5.99 6.36
CA LEU A 248 -13.88 5.95 5.27
C LEU A 248 -12.49 5.72 5.86
N LEU A 249 -12.17 6.41 6.95
CA LEU A 249 -10.93 6.24 7.70
C LEU A 249 -11.20 6.20 9.19
N THR A 250 -10.70 5.17 9.88
CA THR A 250 -10.76 5.05 11.34
C THR A 250 -9.39 5.15 12.01
N LEU A 251 -9.31 6.01 13.03
CA LEU A 251 -8.16 6.19 13.91
C LEU A 251 -8.49 5.66 15.30
N THR A 252 -7.80 4.62 15.76
CA THR A 252 -8.07 4.05 17.10
C THR A 252 -7.33 4.78 18.22
N ASP A 253 -6.26 5.50 17.89
CA ASP A 253 -5.44 6.24 18.86
C ASP A 253 -5.83 7.73 18.85
N LYS A 254 -6.18 8.26 20.02
CA LYS A 254 -6.66 9.64 20.22
C LYS A 254 -5.63 10.71 19.85
N ASP A 255 -4.34 10.38 19.91
CA ASP A 255 -3.23 11.31 19.62
C ASP A 255 -2.93 11.36 18.10
N SER A 256 -3.62 10.54 17.32
CA SER A 256 -3.58 10.58 15.86
C SER A 256 -4.20 11.88 15.33
N LYS A 257 -3.54 12.48 14.34
CA LYS A 257 -4.01 13.70 13.69
C LYS A 257 -3.54 13.80 12.25
N PHE A 258 -4.40 14.38 11.42
CA PHE A 258 -4.10 14.80 10.06
C PHE A 258 -3.97 16.32 10.03
N ALA A 259 -2.74 16.84 9.99
CA ALA A 259 -2.50 18.28 9.96
C ALA A 259 -2.19 18.76 8.54
N ASN A 260 -2.73 19.91 8.16
CA ASN A 260 -2.60 20.48 6.80
C ASN A 260 -3.02 19.49 5.69
N ALA A 261 -4.03 18.67 5.97
CA ALA A 261 -4.60 17.77 4.98
C ALA A 261 -5.47 18.56 3.98
N LYS A 262 -5.50 18.10 2.73
CA LYS A 262 -6.42 18.62 1.71
C LYS A 262 -7.48 17.58 1.42
N PHE A 263 -8.72 18.04 1.21
CA PHE A 263 -9.84 17.18 0.88
C PHE A 263 -10.34 17.51 -0.51
N VAL A 264 -10.49 16.49 -1.34
CA VAL A 264 -10.87 16.63 -2.76
C VAL A 264 -12.05 15.71 -3.03
N LEU A 265 -13.15 16.23 -3.54
CA LEU A 265 -14.31 15.46 -3.95
C LEU A 265 -14.43 15.51 -5.48
N ASN A 266 -14.39 14.34 -6.12
CA ASN A 266 -14.51 14.21 -7.57
C ASN A 266 -13.53 15.12 -8.35
N GLY A 267 -12.33 15.32 -7.83
CA GLY A 267 -11.28 16.15 -8.45
C GLY A 267 -11.39 17.66 -8.19
N ALA A 268 -12.40 18.12 -7.44
CA ALA A 268 -12.52 19.50 -6.99
C ALA A 268 -12.19 19.63 -5.49
N SER A 269 -11.65 20.78 -5.06
CA SER A 269 -11.46 21.04 -3.62
C SER A 269 -12.78 20.94 -2.89
N TYR A 270 -12.75 20.36 -1.68
CA TYR A 270 -13.93 20.11 -0.88
C TYR A 270 -13.66 20.52 0.56
N ASN A 271 -14.59 21.24 1.19
CA ASN A 271 -14.53 21.49 2.63
C ASN A 271 -15.36 20.42 3.34
N LEU A 272 -14.77 19.84 4.38
CA LEU A 272 -15.47 18.88 5.21
C LEU A 272 -16.76 19.49 5.78
N GLY A 273 -17.86 18.77 5.67
CA GLY A 273 -19.20 19.21 6.05
C GLY A 273 -20.06 19.70 4.89
N ASP A 274 -19.48 20.08 3.76
CA ASP A 274 -20.22 20.54 2.59
C ASP A 274 -21.10 19.41 2.03
N SER A 275 -22.34 19.73 1.69
CA SER A 275 -23.27 18.77 1.10
C SER A 275 -22.96 18.48 -0.37
N PHE A 276 -23.11 17.23 -0.80
CA PHE A 276 -23.04 16.82 -2.19
C PHE A 276 -24.07 15.73 -2.50
N ASN A 277 -24.34 15.52 -3.80
CA ASN A 277 -25.24 14.46 -4.24
C ASN A 277 -24.50 13.12 -4.35
N LEU A 278 -25.06 12.08 -3.73
CA LEU A 278 -24.59 10.70 -3.82
C LEU A 278 -25.76 9.80 -4.22
N GLY A 279 -25.84 9.40 -5.50
CA GLY A 279 -26.90 8.52 -5.97
C GLY A 279 -28.31 9.08 -5.74
N GLY A 280 -28.50 10.40 -5.89
CA GLY A 280 -29.79 11.05 -5.65
C GLY A 280 -30.07 11.41 -4.19
N ARG A 281 -29.18 11.06 -3.25
CA ARG A 281 -29.28 11.45 -1.83
C ARG A 281 -28.32 12.58 -1.49
N ASN A 282 -28.68 13.38 -0.48
CA ASN A 282 -27.73 14.31 0.12
C ASN A 282 -26.71 13.52 0.97
N ALA A 283 -25.43 13.84 0.80
CA ALA A 283 -24.35 13.26 1.57
C ALA A 283 -23.32 14.33 1.93
N LYS A 284 -22.52 14.06 2.97
CA LYS A 284 -21.37 14.90 3.35
C LYS A 284 -20.27 14.03 3.94
N ILE A 285 -19.03 14.51 3.83
CA ILE A 285 -17.87 13.91 4.48
C ILE A 285 -17.46 14.83 5.62
N VAL A 286 -17.29 14.28 6.81
CA VAL A 286 -16.98 15.03 8.04
C VAL A 286 -15.86 14.36 8.82
N MET A 287 -15.21 15.12 9.68
CA MET A 287 -14.52 14.54 10.83
C MET A 287 -15.55 14.23 11.91
N GLY A 288 -15.52 13.04 12.50
CA GLY A 288 -16.47 12.64 13.51
C GLY A 288 -15.93 11.59 14.46
N ALA A 289 -16.66 11.34 15.55
CA ALA A 289 -16.34 10.25 16.45
C ALA A 289 -16.65 8.93 15.73
N SER A 290 -15.68 8.03 15.72
CA SER A 290 -15.84 6.73 15.07
C SER A 290 -16.97 5.93 15.70
N PRO A 291 -17.85 5.27 14.92
CA PRO A 291 -18.70 4.21 15.44
C PRO A 291 -17.93 2.91 15.75
N GLN A 292 -16.63 2.81 15.41
CA GLN A 292 -15.81 1.59 15.51
C GLN A 292 -14.45 1.80 16.21
N GLY A 293 -14.11 3.03 16.55
CA GLY A 293 -12.89 3.41 17.27
C GLY A 293 -13.00 3.09 18.76
N ARG A 294 -11.86 2.84 19.41
CA ARG A 294 -11.81 2.62 20.87
C ARG A 294 -12.09 3.90 21.68
N ASP A 295 -12.04 5.05 21.03
CA ASP A 295 -12.38 6.34 21.60
C ASP A 295 -13.66 6.89 20.95
N SER A 296 -14.75 6.86 21.71
CA SER A 296 -16.05 7.41 21.31
C SER A 296 -16.16 8.92 21.55
N SER A 297 -15.13 9.55 22.13
CA SER A 297 -15.13 10.94 22.55
C SER A 297 -14.36 11.88 21.60
N THR A 298 -13.38 11.36 20.85
CA THR A 298 -12.55 12.18 19.96
C THR A 298 -12.99 12.06 18.50
N ALA A 299 -13.31 13.20 17.88
CA ALA A 299 -13.84 13.29 16.51
C ALA A 299 -12.74 13.25 15.43
N ASN A 300 -11.97 12.17 15.36
CA ASN A 300 -10.80 12.07 14.48
C ASN A 300 -10.99 11.20 13.23
N ASP A 301 -12.14 10.53 13.08
CA ASP A 301 -12.41 9.69 11.92
C ASP A 301 -12.92 10.48 10.73
N ILE A 302 -12.59 10.04 9.52
CA ILE A 302 -13.21 10.55 8.30
C ILE A 302 -14.44 9.71 8.01
N LEU A 303 -15.62 10.33 8.12
CA LEU A 303 -16.92 9.67 7.97
C LEU A 303 -17.65 10.19 6.74
N LEU A 304 -18.27 9.29 5.99
CA LEU A 304 -19.33 9.61 5.03
C LEU A 304 -20.68 9.49 5.72
N ILE A 305 -21.48 10.56 5.67
CA ILE A 305 -22.86 10.57 6.15
C ILE A 305 -23.78 10.69 4.94
N VAL A 306 -24.69 9.74 4.78
CA VAL A 306 -25.74 9.73 3.75
C VAL A 306 -27.08 9.97 4.42
N SER A 307 -27.75 11.05 4.04
CA SER A 307 -29.07 11.42 4.57
C SER A 307 -30.14 10.38 4.23
N LYS A 308 -31.19 10.34 5.06
CA LYS A 308 -32.40 9.54 4.80
C LYS A 308 -33.09 9.97 3.52
#